data_AF-A0A7W6J3V6-F1
#
_entry.id   AF-A0A7W6J3V6-F1
#
_cell.length_a   1.000
_cell.length_b   1.000
_cell.length_c   1.000
_cell.angle_alpha   90.00
_cell.angle_beta   90.00
_cell.angle_gamma   90.00
#
_symmetry.space_group_name_H-M   'P 1'
#
loop_
_entity.id
_entity.type
_entity.pdbx_description
1 polymer ?
#
loop_
_entity_poly.entity_id
_entity_poly.type
_entity_poly.pdbx_seq_one_letter_code
_entity_poly.pdbx_strand_id
1 'polypeptide(L)'
;MSQPVDIPEDLFKRAEAAAAGKGEPVRHFILDAILEAAEDTEDLKAAEEALERIRNGEDEFKDAKKFWSGLALDDTVPEVYTKIRRKA
;
A
#
# COMPACT_ATOMS: atom_id res chain seq x y z
N MET A 1 -7.89 -19.79 -17.86
CA MET A 1 -6.77 -20.72 -18.17
C MET A 1 -5.69 -20.47 -17.13
N SER A 2 -5.19 -21.48 -16.41
CA SER A 2 -4.02 -21.30 -15.54
C SER A 2 -2.76 -21.42 -16.37
N GLN A 3 -1.81 -20.51 -16.21
CA GLN A 3 -0.47 -20.62 -16.80
C GLN A 3 0.45 -21.31 -15.77
N PRO A 4 1.22 -22.33 -16.16
CA PRO A 4 2.23 -22.91 -15.28
C PRO A 4 3.36 -21.90 -15.06
N VAL A 5 3.87 -21.84 -13.83
CA VAL A 5 5.04 -21.05 -13.44
C VAL A 5 6.03 -21.98 -12.78
N ASP A 6 7.27 -21.98 -13.26
CA ASP A 6 8.34 -22.74 -12.64
C ASP A 6 8.84 -22.01 -11.40
N ILE A 7 8.70 -22.66 -10.25
CA ILE A 7 9.15 -22.15 -8.96
C ILE A 7 10.28 -23.05 -8.47
N PRO A 8 11.46 -22.49 -8.11
CA PRO A 8 12.53 -23.24 -7.48
C PRO A 8 12.05 -24.06 -6.28
N GLU A 9 12.55 -25.30 -6.15
CA GLU A 9 12.07 -26.26 -5.15
C GLU A 9 12.24 -25.73 -3.70
N ASP A 10 13.31 -25.00 -3.44
CA ASP A 10 13.57 -24.37 -2.14
C ASP A 10 12.54 -23.28 -1.80
N LEU A 11 12.16 -22.45 -2.78
CA LEU A 11 11.11 -21.45 -2.63
C LEU A 11 9.74 -22.09 -2.43
N PHE A 12 9.45 -23.15 -3.18
CA PHE A 12 8.19 -23.89 -3.02
C PHE A 12 8.05 -24.48 -1.61
N LYS A 13 9.11 -25.11 -1.06
CA LYS A 13 9.12 -25.62 0.32
C LYS A 13 8.89 -24.54 1.37
N ARG A 14 9.46 -23.35 1.16
CA ARG A 14 9.23 -22.20 2.05
C ARG A 14 7.79 -21.72 1.99
N ALA A 15 7.19 -21.69 0.79
CA ALA A 15 5.79 -21.34 0.62
C ALA A 15 4.87 -22.39 1.26
N GLU A 16 5.18 -23.68 1.15
CA GLU A 16 4.43 -24.74 1.83
C GLU A 16 4.44 -24.57 3.35
N ALA A 17 5.61 -24.32 3.94
CA ALA A 17 5.72 -24.10 5.38
C ALA A 17 4.94 -22.86 5.84
N ALA A 18 4.99 -21.77 5.07
CA ALA A 18 4.25 -20.55 5.37
C ALA A 18 2.73 -20.73 5.25
N ALA A 19 2.27 -21.44 4.20
CA ALA A 19 0.87 -21.76 3.99
C ALA A 19 0.33 -22.70 5.09
N ALA A 20 1.11 -23.70 5.49
CA ALA A 20 0.76 -24.62 6.57
C ALA A 20 0.57 -23.88 7.91
N GLY A 21 1.39 -22.87 8.20
CA GLY A 21 1.24 -22.02 9.38
C GLY A 21 -0.08 -21.23 9.42
N LYS A 22 -0.68 -20.98 8.25
CA LYS A 22 -1.96 -20.27 8.09
C LYS A 22 -3.16 -21.20 7.90
N GLY A 23 -2.94 -22.51 7.73
CA GLY A 23 -4.00 -23.46 7.40
C GLY A 23 -4.53 -23.32 5.97
N GLU A 24 -3.76 -22.73 5.07
CA GLU A 24 -4.17 -22.42 3.69
C GLU A 24 -3.49 -23.35 2.67
N PRO A 25 -4.13 -23.63 1.52
CA PRO A 25 -3.46 -24.33 0.44
C PRO A 25 -2.27 -23.52 -0.10
N VAL A 26 -1.11 -24.16 -0.29
CA VAL A 26 0.10 -23.49 -0.80
C VAL A 26 -0.13 -22.73 -2.11
N ARG A 27 -0.99 -23.25 -3.00
CA ARG A 27 -1.34 -22.57 -4.26
C ARG A 27 -1.96 -21.17 -4.02
N HIS A 28 -2.80 -21.02 -3.00
CA HIS A 28 -3.44 -19.73 -2.70
C HIS A 28 -2.42 -18.78 -2.10
N PHE A 29 -1.64 -19.26 -1.14
CA PHE A 29 -0.55 -18.49 -0.56
C PHE A 29 0.42 -17.94 -1.62
N ILE A 30 0.82 -18.77 -2.60
CA ILE A 30 1.70 -18.36 -3.69
C ILE A 30 1.03 -17.30 -4.58
N LEU A 31 -0.24 -17.49 -4.93
CA LEU A 31 -0.98 -16.54 -5.76
C LEU A 31 -1.12 -15.18 -5.06
N ASP A 32 -1.51 -15.19 -3.79
CA ASP A 32 -1.68 -13.97 -2.99
C ASP A 32 -0.35 -13.21 -2.86
N ALA A 33 0.76 -13.93 -2.60
CA ALA A 33 2.08 -13.32 -2.52
C ALA A 33 2.53 -12.70 -3.86
N ILE A 34 2.17 -13.30 -5.00
CA ILE A 34 2.47 -12.74 -6.32
C ILE A 34 1.65 -11.47 -6.56
N LEU A 35 0.37 -11.48 -6.20
CA LEU A 35 -0.52 -10.33 -6.35
C LEU A 35 -0.05 -9.16 -5.47
N GLU A 36 0.26 -9.41 -4.20
CA GLU A 36 0.79 -8.42 -3.27
C GLU A 36 2.10 -7.81 -3.79
N ALA A 37 3.03 -8.63 -4.28
CA ALA A 37 4.28 -8.12 -4.86
C ALA A 37 4.07 -7.29 -6.14
N ALA A 38 3.05 -7.62 -6.94
CA ALA A 38 2.70 -6.84 -8.12
C ALA A 38 2.12 -5.48 -7.72
N GLU A 39 1.19 -5.45 -6.75
CA GLU A 39 0.62 -4.23 -6.17
C GLU A 39 1.71 -3.33 -5.57
N ASP A 40 2.63 -3.89 -4.78
CA ASP A 40 3.78 -3.16 -4.21
C ASP A 40 4.65 -2.49 -5.29
N THR A 41 4.79 -3.14 -6.45
CA THR A 41 5.57 -2.60 -7.58
C THR A 41 4.84 -1.43 -8.24
N GLU A 42 3.52 -1.52 -8.36
CA GLU A 42 2.69 -0.43 -8.89
C GLU A 42 2.70 0.78 -7.95
N ASP A 43 2.61 0.54 -6.64
CA ASP A 43 2.70 1.57 -5.60
C ASP A 43 4.06 2.28 -5.61
N LEU A 44 5.16 1.52 -5.74
CA LEU A 44 6.50 2.09 -5.87
C LEU A 44 6.58 3.01 -7.09
N LYS A 45 6.06 2.56 -8.23
CA LYS A 45 6.05 3.35 -9.46
C LYS A 45 5.24 4.64 -9.31
N ALA A 46 4.06 4.56 -8.70
CA ALA A 46 3.24 5.74 -8.42
C ALA A 46 3.96 6.75 -7.50
N ALA A 47 4.69 6.25 -6.51
CA ALA A 47 5.50 7.09 -5.63
C ALA A 47 6.66 7.77 -6.38
N GLU A 48 7.34 7.06 -7.29
CA GLU A 48 8.38 7.63 -8.13
C GLU A 48 7.86 8.73 -9.06
N GLU A 49 6.73 8.49 -9.72
CA GLU A 49 6.06 9.50 -10.57
C GLU A 49 5.68 10.76 -9.77
N ALA A 50 5.16 10.58 -8.54
CA ALA A 50 4.85 11.71 -7.65
C ALA A 50 6.11 12.51 -7.28
N LEU A 51 7.23 11.83 -7.01
CA LEU A 51 8.51 12.48 -6.72
C LEU A 51 9.04 13.26 -7.93
N GLU A 52 8.88 12.75 -9.14
CA GLU A 52 9.26 13.47 -10.36
C GLU A 52 8.45 14.75 -10.55
N ARG A 53 7.14 14.70 -10.32
CA ARG A 53 6.28 15.90 -10.37
C ARG A 53 6.70 16.96 -9.35
N ILE A 54 7.04 16.56 -8.12
CA ILE A 54 7.60 17.47 -7.11
C ILE A 54 8.92 18.08 -7.59
N ARG A 55 9.83 17.27 -8.15
CA ARG A 55 11.13 17.74 -8.65
C ARG A 55 10.99 18.73 -9.82
N ASN A 56 10.00 18.52 -10.67
CA ASN A 56 9.69 19.41 -11.80
C ASN A 56 8.92 20.67 -11.38
N GLY A 57 8.56 20.80 -10.10
CA GLY A 57 7.77 21.92 -9.59
C GLY A 57 6.29 21.88 -10.00
N GLU A 58 5.82 20.72 -10.49
CA GLU A 58 4.42 20.46 -10.85
C GLU A 58 3.58 20.04 -9.65
N ASP A 59 4.23 19.74 -8.53
CA ASP A 59 3.62 19.48 -7.23
C ASP A 59 4.47 20.10 -6.12
N GLU A 60 3.86 20.33 -4.96
CA GLU A 60 4.52 21.02 -3.84
C GLU A 60 4.32 20.29 -2.52
N PHE A 61 5.36 20.31 -1.68
CA PHE A 61 5.23 19.85 -0.30
C PHE A 61 4.40 20.86 0.49
N LYS A 62 3.19 20.46 0.91
CA LYS A 62 2.36 21.27 1.80
C LYS A 62 2.73 20.99 3.26
N ASP A 63 3.01 22.04 4.02
CA ASP A 63 3.04 21.91 5.47
C ASP A 63 1.66 21.49 6.00
N ALA A 64 1.62 20.78 7.13
CA ALA A 64 0.38 20.23 7.67
C ALA A 64 -0.71 21.30 7.88
N LYS A 65 -0.35 22.52 8.29
CA LYS A 65 -1.31 23.61 8.51
C LYS A 65 -1.93 24.06 7.18
N LYS A 66 -1.12 24.24 6.14
CA LYS A 66 -1.57 24.59 4.78
C LYS A 66 -2.43 23.48 4.17
N PHE A 67 -2.04 22.23 4.37
CA PHE A 67 -2.81 21.06 3.95
C PHE A 67 -4.22 21.07 4.55
N TRP A 68 -4.32 21.10 5.88
CA TRP A 68 -5.61 21.09 6.60
C TRP A 68 -6.44 22.36 6.37
N SER A 69 -5.84 23.51 6.07
CA SER A 69 -6.60 24.72 5.71
C SER A 69 -7.10 24.72 4.26
N GLY A 70 -6.42 23.98 3.38
CA GLY A 70 -6.75 23.90 1.95
C GLY A 70 -7.74 22.78 1.62
N LEU A 71 -7.76 21.71 2.42
CA LEU A 71 -8.92 20.84 2.56
C LEU A 71 -9.96 21.64 3.31
N ALA A 72 -10.84 22.35 2.61
CA ALA A 72 -12.09 22.80 3.20
C ALA A 72 -12.81 21.54 3.70
N LEU A 73 -12.58 21.18 4.95
CA LEU A 73 -13.43 20.30 5.71
C LEU A 73 -14.77 21.05 5.79
N ASP A 74 -15.62 20.85 4.79
CA ASP A 74 -17.01 21.22 4.93
C ASP A 74 -17.61 20.44 6.12
N ASP A 75 -18.79 20.83 6.57
CA ASP A 75 -19.44 20.39 7.81
C ASP A 75 -19.72 18.86 7.90
N THR A 76 -19.13 18.03 7.04
CA THR A 76 -19.21 16.56 7.05
C THR A 76 -18.12 15.85 7.85
N VAL A 77 -17.23 16.55 8.57
CA VAL A 77 -16.25 15.88 9.45
C VAL A 77 -16.93 15.29 10.69
N PRO A 78 -16.90 13.97 10.90
CA PRO A 78 -17.45 13.37 12.11
C PRO A 78 -16.74 13.91 13.36
N GLU A 79 -17.51 14.19 14.43
CA GLU A 79 -17.02 14.77 15.70
C GLU A 79 -15.79 14.07 16.30
N VAL A 80 -15.52 12.84 15.89
CA VAL A 80 -14.37 12.01 16.29
C VAL A 80 -13.03 12.73 16.12
N TYR A 81 -12.88 13.58 15.10
CA TYR A 81 -11.62 14.29 14.81
C TYR A 81 -11.44 15.61 15.59
N THR A 82 -12.49 16.13 16.24
CA THR A 82 -12.39 17.39 17.01
C THR A 82 -11.70 17.23 18.37
N LYS A 83 -11.56 15.99 18.88
CA LYS A 83 -10.97 15.71 20.20
C LYS A 83 -9.45 15.90 20.27
N ILE A 84 -8.75 15.90 19.14
CA ILE A 84 -7.28 16.04 19.12
C ILE A 84 -6.85 17.48 19.47
N ARG A 85 -7.74 18.47 19.30
CA ARG A 85 -7.40 19.90 19.45
C ARG A 85 -7.48 20.44 20.89
N ARG A 86 -7.87 19.65 21.90
CA ARG A 86 -8.03 20.13 23.29
C ARG A 86 -6.92 19.70 24.27
N LYS A 87 -5.82 19.13 23.79
CA LYS A 87 -4.73 18.67 24.67
C LYS A 87 -3.32 19.03 24.18
N ALA A 88 -3.16 20.24 23.65
CA ALA A 88 -1.88 20.92 23.50
C ALA A 88 -1.90 22.19 24.35
#